data_AF-A0A1Q4YSR1-F1
#
_entry.id   AF-A0A1Q4YSR1-F1
#
_cell.length_a   1.000
_cell.length_b   1.000
_cell.length_c   1.000
_cell.angle_alpha   90.00
_cell.angle_beta   90.00
_cell.angle_gamma   90.00
#
_symmetry.space_group_name_H-M   'P 1'
#
loop_
_entity.id
_entity.type
_entity.pdbx_description
1 polymer ?
#
loop_
_entity_poly.entity_id
_entity_poly.type
_entity_poly.pdbx_seq_one_letter_code
_entity_poly.pdbx_strand_id
1 'polypeptide(L)'
;MTGSETLESVAETHLTASDILARAKDLVPVLRERAADIEAARRLPADVVELLREAGVFRMAVPVSWGGPGMTSAQQTEVVEVLANGDASAAWCAMIGMDSGIYSHDHE
;
A
#
# COMPACT_ATOMS: atom_id res chain seq x y z
N MET A 1 -23.62 -30.17 23.60
CA MET A 1 -22.44 -30.96 23.22
C MET A 1 -22.68 -31.36 21.77
N THR A 2 -22.07 -30.79 20.74
CA THR A 2 -20.88 -29.93 20.56
C THR A 2 -20.99 -29.45 19.10
N GLY A 3 -20.59 -28.22 18.79
CA GLY A 3 -20.58 -27.75 17.38
C GLY A 3 -20.61 -26.24 17.15
N SER A 4 -20.39 -25.42 18.18
CA SER A 4 -20.44 -23.94 18.10
C SER A 4 -19.04 -23.28 18.09
N GLU A 5 -17.98 -24.00 17.73
CA GLU A 5 -16.58 -23.56 17.94
C GLU A 5 -15.75 -23.42 16.64
N THR A 6 -16.36 -23.06 15.50
CA THR A 6 -15.59 -22.80 14.26
C THR A 6 -15.92 -21.52 13.51
N LEU A 7 -16.63 -20.56 14.13
CA LEU A 7 -16.90 -19.26 13.51
C LEU A 7 -15.88 -18.15 13.88
N GLU A 8 -14.75 -18.49 14.51
CA GLU A 8 -13.84 -17.49 15.09
C GLU A 8 -12.44 -17.39 14.45
N SER A 9 -12.17 -17.94 13.25
CA SER A 9 -10.77 -18.11 12.78
C SER A 9 -10.39 -17.68 11.35
N VAL A 10 -11.01 -16.67 10.77
CA VAL A 10 -10.31 -15.84 9.74
C VAL A 10 -10.82 -14.42 9.85
N ALA A 11 -10.38 -13.70 10.89
CA ALA A 11 -10.29 -12.25 10.73
C ALA A 11 -9.25 -12.03 9.63
N GLU A 12 -9.69 -11.81 8.39
CA GLU A 12 -8.82 -11.29 7.34
C GLU A 12 -8.13 -10.07 7.94
N THR A 13 -6.81 -10.11 8.11
CA THR A 13 -6.04 -9.01 8.68
C THR A 13 -6.11 -7.83 7.72
N HIS A 14 -7.15 -7.02 7.88
CA HIS A 14 -7.39 -5.84 7.10
C HIS A 14 -6.34 -4.80 7.52
N LEU A 15 -5.43 -4.45 6.61
CA LEU A 15 -4.42 -3.45 6.87
C LEU A 15 -5.11 -2.10 7.14
N THR A 16 -4.84 -1.52 8.31
CA THR A 16 -5.33 -0.19 8.62
C THR A 16 -4.45 0.86 7.96
N ALA A 17 -4.95 2.11 7.90
CA ALA A 17 -4.17 3.26 7.47
C ALA A 17 -2.84 3.38 8.25
N SER A 18 -2.87 3.17 9.57
CA SER A 18 -1.69 3.21 10.42
C SER A 18 -0.69 2.10 10.12
N ASP A 19 -1.16 0.89 9.79
CA ASP A 19 -0.28 -0.22 9.43
C ASP A 19 0.45 0.06 8.13
N ILE A 20 -0.26 0.56 7.11
CA ILE A 20 0.31 0.90 5.81
C ILE A 20 1.33 2.02 5.96
N LEU A 21 1.01 3.06 6.74
CA LEU A 21 1.94 4.16 7.02
C LEU A 21 3.19 3.69 7.77
N ALA A 22 3.05 2.81 8.77
CA ALA A 22 4.19 2.25 9.49
C ALA A 22 5.10 1.46 8.54
N ARG A 23 4.52 0.57 7.71
CA ARG A 23 5.27 -0.21 6.72
C ARG A 23 5.94 0.67 5.67
N ALA A 24 5.30 1.75 5.23
CA ALA A 24 5.90 2.72 4.31
C ALA A 24 7.14 3.39 4.92
N LYS A 25 7.12 3.71 6.22
CA LYS A 25 8.29 4.26 6.94
C LYS A 25 9.43 3.25 6.98
N ASP A 26 9.13 1.97 7.19
CA ASP A 26 10.13 0.89 7.18
C ASP A 26 10.77 0.67 5.80
N LEU A 27 10.05 0.99 4.72
CA LEU A 27 10.57 0.89 3.34
C LEU A 27 11.48 2.05 2.94
N VAL A 28 11.44 3.21 3.62
CA VAL A 28 12.29 4.37 3.28
C VAL A 28 13.78 4.04 3.15
N PRO A 29 14.43 3.37 4.12
CA PRO A 29 15.85 3.00 3.98
C PRO A 29 16.10 2.05 2.81
N VAL A 30 15.19 1.11 2.55
CA VAL A 30 15.29 0.15 1.44
C VAL A 30 15.20 0.88 0.10
N LEU A 31 14.21 1.77 -0.07
CA LEU A 31 14.05 2.56 -1.29
C LEU A 31 15.27 3.45 -1.54
N ARG A 32 15.84 4.04 -0.48
CA ARG A 32 17.06 4.84 -0.60
C ARG A 32 18.26 4.02 -1.08
N GLU A 33 18.43 2.80 -0.58
CA GLU A 33 19.48 1.89 -1.03
C GLU A 33 19.29 1.50 -2.51
N ARG A 34 18.03 1.35 -2.94
CA ARG A 34 17.67 0.90 -4.29
C ARG A 34 17.51 2.02 -5.33
N ALA A 35 17.59 3.29 -4.92
CA ALA A 35 17.39 4.43 -5.79
C ALA A 35 18.33 4.43 -7.02
N ALA A 36 19.60 4.10 -6.82
CA ALA A 36 20.58 4.03 -7.91
C ALA A 36 20.25 2.91 -8.92
N ASP A 37 19.78 1.75 -8.45
CA ASP A 37 19.35 0.65 -9.29
C ASP A 37 18.09 1.02 -10.09
N ILE A 38 17.12 1.67 -9.44
CA ILE A 38 15.88 2.14 -10.07
C ILE A 38 16.20 3.12 -11.20
N GLU A 39 17.07 4.09 -10.95
CA GLU A 39 17.49 5.09 -11.93
C GLU A 39 18.21 4.43 -13.11
N ALA A 40 19.21 3.59 -12.84
CA ALA A 40 19.99 2.92 -13.88
C ALA A 40 19.12 1.98 -14.75
N ALA A 41 18.18 1.26 -14.13
CA ALA A 41 17.28 0.36 -14.83
C ALA A 41 16.15 1.11 -15.57
N ARG A 42 15.90 2.38 -15.23
CA ARG A 42 14.75 3.19 -15.68
C ARG A 42 13.41 2.49 -15.48
N ARG A 43 13.32 1.71 -14.39
CA ARG A 43 12.12 0.97 -13.97
C ARG A 43 12.29 0.54 -12.52
N LEU A 44 11.17 0.34 -11.82
CA LEU A 44 11.22 -0.31 -10.52
C LEU A 44 11.64 -1.79 -10.68
N PRO A 45 12.65 -2.25 -9.92
CA PRO A 45 12.91 -3.67 -9.74
C PRO A 45 11.66 -4.40 -9.23
N ALA A 46 11.45 -5.64 -9.67
CA ALA A 46 10.24 -6.39 -9.35
C ALA A 46 10.08 -6.63 -7.84
N ASP A 47 11.19 -6.86 -7.13
CA ASP A 47 11.20 -7.03 -5.69
C ASP A 47 10.81 -5.75 -4.93
N VAL A 48 11.15 -4.56 -5.45
CA VAL A 48 10.65 -3.29 -4.89
C VAL A 48 9.14 -3.17 -5.04
N VAL A 49 8.59 -3.59 -6.18
CA VAL A 49 7.13 -3.61 -6.40
C VAL A 49 6.44 -4.56 -5.42
N GLU A 50 7.02 -5.74 -5.19
CA GLU A 50 6.48 -6.69 -4.22
C GLU A 50 6.49 -6.15 -2.79
N LEU A 51 7.56 -5.45 -2.38
CA LEU A 51 7.62 -4.78 -1.08
C LEU A 51 6.50 -3.73 -0.91
N LEU A 52 6.26 -2.91 -1.94
CA LEU A 52 5.16 -1.94 -1.93
C LEU A 52 3.79 -2.62 -1.87
N ARG A 53 3.63 -3.76 -2.57
CA ARG A 53 2.41 -4.58 -2.54
C ARG A 53 2.14 -5.13 -1.14
N GLU A 54 3.16 -5.71 -0.50
CA GLU A 54 3.06 -6.29 0.85
C GLU A 54 2.86 -5.23 1.94
N ALA A 55 3.39 -4.03 1.71
CA ALA A 55 3.11 -2.86 2.54
C ALA A 55 1.65 -2.38 2.44
N GLY A 56 0.89 -2.84 1.44
CA GLY A 56 -0.51 -2.47 1.22
C GLY A 56 -0.69 -1.19 0.41
N VAL A 57 0.39 -0.63 -0.15
CA VAL A 57 0.40 0.68 -0.83
C VAL A 57 -0.57 0.72 -2.01
N PHE A 58 -0.63 -0.32 -2.83
CA PHE A 58 -1.52 -0.35 -3.99
C PHE A 58 -3.01 -0.52 -3.64
N ARG A 59 -3.35 -0.81 -2.38
CA ARG A 59 -4.73 -0.95 -1.91
C ARG A 59 -5.27 0.29 -1.21
N MET A 60 -4.47 1.33 -1.01
CA MET A 60 -4.83 2.50 -0.18
C MET A 60 -6.13 3.20 -0.61
N ALA A 61 -6.44 3.22 -1.91
CA ALA A 61 -7.64 3.83 -2.45
C ALA A 61 -8.79 2.86 -2.73
N VAL A 62 -8.65 1.56 -2.40
CA VAL A 62 -9.74 0.60 -2.60
C VAL A 62 -10.90 0.95 -1.65
N PRO A 63 -12.16 0.98 -2.12
CA PRO A 63 -13.31 1.25 -1.27
C PRO A 63 -13.49 0.23 -0.14
N VAL A 64 -14.05 0.67 0.99
CA VAL A 64 -14.35 -0.20 2.13
C VAL A 64 -15.32 -1.33 1.73
N SER A 65 -16.27 -1.06 0.83
CA SER A 65 -17.21 -2.06 0.30
C SER A 65 -16.50 -3.22 -0.42
N TRP A 66 -15.28 -3.01 -0.92
CA TRP A 66 -14.44 -4.00 -1.60
C TRP A 66 -13.28 -4.48 -0.71
N GLY A 67 -13.38 -4.24 0.61
CA GLY A 67 -12.36 -4.64 1.57
C GLY A 67 -11.08 -3.81 1.50
N GLY A 68 -11.18 -2.53 1.12
CA GLY A 68 -10.07 -1.57 1.20
C GLY A 68 -10.01 -0.80 2.53
N PRO A 69 -8.85 -0.16 2.83
CA PRO A 69 -8.45 0.29 4.17
C PRO A 69 -9.21 1.52 4.71
N GLY A 70 -10.14 2.09 3.94
CA GLY A 70 -10.89 3.28 4.34
C GLY A 70 -10.01 4.52 4.55
N MET A 71 -8.88 4.61 3.85
CA MET A 71 -7.96 5.74 3.98
C MET A 71 -8.53 7.01 3.34
N THR A 72 -8.41 8.13 4.05
CA THR A 72 -8.64 9.46 3.49
C THR A 72 -7.53 9.85 2.50
N SER A 73 -7.82 10.77 1.56
CA SER A 73 -6.80 11.27 0.63
C SER A 73 -5.59 11.87 1.35
N ALA A 74 -5.78 12.52 2.51
CA ALA A 74 -4.67 13.05 3.30
C ALA A 74 -3.73 11.95 3.81
N GLN A 75 -4.28 10.83 4.28
CA GLN A 75 -3.49 9.68 4.72
C GLN A 75 -2.78 8.98 3.55
N GLN A 76 -3.42 8.92 2.38
CA GLN A 76 -2.79 8.40 1.16
C GLN A 76 -1.59 9.27 0.76
N THR A 77 -1.76 10.59 0.76
CA THR A 77 -0.69 11.56 0.50
C THR A 77 0.45 11.40 1.50
N GLU A 78 0.16 11.25 2.80
CA GLU A 78 1.20 11.05 3.82
C GLU A 78 2.07 9.81 3.53
N VAL A 79 1.47 8.71 3.08
CA VAL A 79 2.22 7.52 2.67
C VAL A 79 3.11 7.81 1.46
N VAL A 80 2.59 8.49 0.44
CA VAL A 80 3.36 8.86 -0.76
C VAL A 80 4.54 9.78 -0.39
N GLU A 81 4.32 10.77 0.48
CA GLU A 81 5.37 11.66 0.98
C GLU A 81 6.47 10.90 1.74
N VAL A 82 6.08 9.94 2.59
CA VAL A 82 7.03 9.07 3.30
C VAL A 82 7.87 8.28 2.30
N LEU A 83 7.26 7.60 1.33
CA LEU A 83 7.99 6.82 0.31
C LEU A 83 8.94 7.70 -0.50
N ALA A 84 8.54 8.94 -0.81
CA ALA A 84 9.35 9.90 -1.58
C ALA A 84 10.64 10.31 -0.85
N ASN A 85 10.69 10.20 0.49
CA ASN A 85 11.94 10.39 1.24
C ASN A 85 12.98 9.28 1.00
N GLY A 86 12.54 8.13 0.49
CA GLY A 86 13.40 7.03 0.06
C GLY A 86 13.75 7.13 -1.41
N ASP A 87 12.73 7.15 -2.28
CA ASP A 87 12.87 7.30 -3.73
C ASP A 87 11.60 7.92 -4.34
N ALA A 88 11.76 9.01 -5.10
CA ALA A 88 10.63 9.75 -5.68
C ALA A 88 9.94 8.99 -6.82
N SER A 89 10.69 8.21 -7.60
CA SER A 89 10.13 7.40 -8.69
C SER A 89 9.24 6.29 -8.16
N ALA A 90 9.66 5.62 -7.09
CA ALA A 90 8.88 4.60 -6.40
C ALA A 90 7.59 5.19 -5.79
N ALA A 91 7.68 6.37 -5.15
CA ALA A 91 6.52 7.08 -4.62
C ALA A 91 5.52 7.47 -5.72
N TRP A 92 6.02 7.95 -6.87
CA TRP A 92 5.17 8.25 -8.02
C TRP A 92 4.48 7.01 -8.59
N CYS A 93 5.22 5.91 -8.75
CA CYS A 93 4.64 4.64 -9.20
C CYS A 93 3.63 4.07 -8.20
N ALA A 94 3.86 4.23 -6.90
CA ALA A 94 2.91 3.87 -5.85
C ALA A 94 1.61 4.66 -5.97
N MET A 95 1.69 5.99 -6.13
CA MET A 95 0.54 6.86 -6.33
C MET A 95 -0.28 6.44 -7.56
N ILE A 96 0.34 6.36 -8.73
CA ILE A 96 -0.35 5.93 -9.96
C ILE A 96 -0.93 4.51 -9.81
N GLY A 97 -0.21 3.61 -9.14
CA GLY A 97 -0.66 2.23 -8.94
C GLY A 97 -1.91 2.11 -8.07
N MET A 98 -2.09 2.99 -7.07
CA MET A 98 -3.28 2.97 -6.22
C MET A 98 -4.50 3.65 -6.87
N ASP A 99 -4.32 4.56 -7.83
CA ASP A 99 -5.37 5.42 -8.37
C ASP A 99 -6.58 4.66 -8.95
N SER A 100 -6.38 3.42 -9.41
CA SER A 100 -7.50 2.56 -9.87
C SER A 100 -8.62 2.42 -8.84
N GLY A 101 -8.28 2.41 -7.54
CA GLY A 101 -9.25 2.36 -6.45
C GLY A 101 -10.13 3.62 -6.37
N ILE A 102 -9.57 4.79 -6.69
CA ILE A 102 -10.27 6.09 -6.67
C ILE A 102 -11.44 6.10 -7.66
N TYR A 103 -11.29 5.43 -8.80
CA TYR A 103 -12.33 5.37 -9.83
C TYR A 103 -13.31 4.21 -9.65
N SER A 104 -13.07 3.34 -8.67
CA SER A 104 -13.90 2.15 -8.42
C SER A 104 -15.08 2.39 -7.49
N HIS A 105 -15.38 3.64 -7.12
CA HIS A 105 -16.58 3.97 -6.38
C HIS A 105 -17.82 3.63 -7.21
N ASP A 106 -18.74 2.88 -6.62
CA ASP A 106 -20.03 2.58 -7.23
C ASP A 106 -20.77 3.91 -7.48
N HIS A 107 -21.12 4.17 -8.74
CA HIS A 107 -22.07 5.23 -9.08
C HIS A 107 -23.46 4.74 -8.65
N GLU A 108 -23.98 5.28 -7.55
CA GLU A 108 -25.42 5.21 -7.24
C GLU A 108 -26.25 6.02 -8.26
#